data_AF-A0A7G6U5I7-F1
#
_entry.id   AF-A0A7G6U5I7-F1
#
_cell.length_a   1.000
_cell.length_b   1.000
_cell.length_c   1.000
_cell.angle_alpha   90.00
_cell.angle_beta   90.00
_cell.angle_gamma   90.00
#
_symmetry.space_group_name_H-M   'P 1'
#
loop_
_entity.id
_entity.type
_entity.pdbx_description
1 polymer ?
#
loop_
_entity_poly.entity_id
_entity_poly.type
_entity_poly.pdbx_seq_one_letter_code
_entity_poly.pdbx_strand_id
1 'polypeptide(L)'
;MGVTYFAGAAYRALTASKVGPSLYDLCDPLFHKHAGGDAHIVKFYKTALGNAALRPLLCRAGLPELRDPARFKAIQQALRAARDDDNPDWEAIGQPIAELLDTVALSHPEPKLVTASAQAPSLGEIDDVIKACGTHLLRSFDRNGFIPTYAAFNLIGDPDMHGRDFLMALTGLNSRGYKNSTLLFTLARIFIARSPAAKLINPPWTGIAEPMWEPVQIRHRSAYYDAFFTEALLSFGETGLPSPDQTTSSRRAIKAMVEFCLVTSREEVRSHDGTSVNVITALAPPPHPRFSRLFAQIKQDLGFGIYVPDCDTTACSFSAATQAGSTDPILDQPLLDFYAGYQVGNGSNEPMVTVPINNHIDYDGAIVTWIDNLAGERPYGNDLDPTLNLDVLEVSFRNLVRWKVMETPTRLETMQRIIGFQRRLVASGAFADPKSHIYYLPELYSAYFGRCYATFRELPTATQQAIDTDGTFDFIRLHVLAYVQDELIAREMNTFDAALALIALGHLGGELAHFAPALRCIITATGEGGRKGPFKAYEWNKMKTPTRILVGGPEVTSAFVLMGLALARRRMMNGHAA
;
A
#
# COMPACT_ATOMS: atom_id res chain seq x y z
N MET A 1 -9.10 11.03 -19.84
CA MET A 1 -9.95 12.22 -19.61
C MET A 1 -9.27 13.45 -20.16
N GLY A 2 -10.02 14.39 -20.76
CA GLY A 2 -9.46 15.59 -21.41
C GLY A 2 -9.70 16.88 -20.61
N VAL A 3 -9.10 17.98 -21.07
CA VAL A 3 -9.19 19.33 -20.45
C VAL A 3 -10.64 19.79 -20.25
N THR A 4 -11.54 19.46 -21.18
CA THR A 4 -12.96 19.81 -21.12
C THR A 4 -13.68 19.20 -19.91
N TYR A 5 -13.34 17.97 -19.54
CA TYR A 5 -13.91 17.32 -18.35
C TYR A 5 -13.56 18.09 -17.08
N PHE A 6 -12.27 18.37 -16.89
CA PHE A 6 -11.76 19.06 -15.70
C PHE A 6 -12.26 20.50 -15.62
N ALA A 7 -12.31 21.23 -16.74
CA ALA A 7 -12.90 22.56 -16.79
C ALA A 7 -14.38 22.54 -16.38
N GLY A 8 -15.15 21.58 -16.86
CA GLY A 8 -16.56 21.41 -16.48
C GLY A 8 -16.74 21.02 -15.01
N ALA A 9 -15.89 20.13 -14.48
CA ALA A 9 -15.92 19.75 -13.07
C ALA A 9 -15.57 20.93 -12.15
N ALA A 10 -14.52 21.68 -12.49
CA ALA A 10 -14.13 22.90 -11.77
C ALA A 10 -15.23 23.96 -11.81
N TYR A 11 -15.82 24.23 -12.98
CA TYR A 11 -16.93 25.16 -13.11
C TYR A 11 -18.09 24.79 -12.18
N ARG A 12 -18.50 23.52 -12.17
CA ARG A 12 -19.57 23.03 -11.28
C ARG A 12 -19.21 23.18 -9.80
N ALA A 13 -17.99 22.85 -9.40
CA ALA A 13 -17.54 23.00 -8.02
C ALA A 13 -17.55 24.47 -7.57
N LEU A 14 -17.05 25.38 -8.41
CA LEU A 14 -16.91 26.81 -8.09
C LEU A 14 -18.25 27.58 -8.14
N THR A 15 -19.23 27.11 -8.92
CA THR A 15 -20.52 27.78 -9.11
C THR A 15 -21.68 27.13 -8.35
N ALA A 16 -21.47 25.98 -7.71
CA ALA A 16 -22.50 25.28 -6.94
C ALA A 16 -23.19 26.18 -5.91
N SER A 17 -24.50 26.11 -5.73
CA SER A 17 -25.17 26.81 -4.62
C SER A 17 -24.76 26.22 -3.27
N LYS A 18 -24.44 27.07 -2.29
CA LYS A 18 -24.10 26.62 -0.93
C LYS A 18 -25.37 26.23 -0.18
N VAL A 19 -25.56 24.95 0.09
CA VAL A 19 -26.75 24.41 0.77
C VAL A 19 -26.43 24.01 2.21
N GLY A 20 -26.28 25.00 3.10
CA GLY A 20 -25.95 24.80 4.52
C GLY A 20 -24.51 25.16 4.87
N PRO A 21 -24.11 24.98 6.14
CA PRO A 21 -22.73 25.25 6.57
C PRO A 21 -21.70 24.36 5.88
N SER A 22 -20.53 24.94 5.55
CA SER A 22 -19.37 24.23 4.99
C SER A 22 -18.34 23.87 6.05
N LEU A 23 -17.32 23.10 5.65
CA LEU A 23 -16.16 22.78 6.49
C LEU A 23 -15.56 24.03 7.14
N TYR A 24 -15.43 25.12 6.38
CA TYR A 24 -14.82 26.35 6.88
C TYR A 24 -15.72 27.10 7.87
N ASP A 25 -17.05 27.01 7.75
CA ASP A 25 -17.96 27.61 8.75
C ASP A 25 -17.85 26.89 10.10
N LEU A 26 -17.61 25.57 10.09
CA LEU A 26 -17.36 24.79 11.30
C LEU A 26 -15.99 25.12 11.93
N CYS A 27 -14.94 25.10 11.10
CA CYS A 27 -13.55 25.08 11.56
C CYS A 27 -12.93 26.47 11.76
N ASP A 28 -13.25 27.48 10.93
CA ASP A 28 -12.63 28.82 11.05
C ASP A 28 -12.84 29.47 12.43
N PRO A 29 -14.04 29.43 13.04
CA PRO A 29 -14.27 29.99 14.38
C PRO A 29 -13.40 29.35 15.47
N LEU A 30 -13.01 28.08 15.29
CA LEU A 30 -12.22 27.33 16.25
C LEU A 30 -10.71 27.51 15.98
N PHE A 31 -10.27 27.45 14.73
CA PHE A 31 -8.84 27.31 14.44
C PHE A 31 -8.14 28.63 14.04
N HIS A 32 -8.87 29.68 13.65
CA HIS A 32 -8.26 30.97 13.30
C HIS A 32 -7.93 31.84 14.53
N LYS A 33 -8.78 31.82 15.57
CA LYS A 33 -8.62 32.61 16.80
C LYS A 33 -8.51 31.68 18.03
N HIS A 34 -7.53 30.79 18.03
CA HIS A 34 -7.29 29.91 19.18
C HIS A 34 -6.36 30.60 20.19
N ALA A 35 -6.58 30.34 21.48
CA ALA A 35 -5.72 30.70 22.58
C ALA A 35 -5.55 29.46 23.46
N GLY A 36 -4.44 28.73 23.32
CA GLY A 36 -4.19 27.47 24.03
C GLY A 36 -4.62 26.20 23.27
N GLY A 37 -4.44 25.04 23.93
CA GLY A 37 -4.72 23.71 23.39
C GLY A 37 -3.57 23.12 22.55
N ASP A 38 -3.80 21.90 22.04
CA ASP A 38 -2.95 21.22 21.07
C ASP A 38 -2.87 22.02 19.76
N ALA A 39 -1.67 22.50 19.44
CA ALA A 39 -1.43 23.31 18.26
C ALA A 39 -1.46 22.48 16.96
N HIS A 40 -1.34 21.16 17.05
CA HIS A 40 -1.25 20.29 15.88
C HIS A 40 -2.53 20.33 15.04
N ILE A 41 -3.72 20.14 15.64
CA ILE A 41 -4.99 20.17 14.87
C ILE A 41 -5.19 21.50 14.12
N VAL A 42 -4.80 22.62 14.73
CA VAL A 42 -4.88 23.95 14.12
C VAL A 42 -3.89 24.08 12.96
N LYS A 43 -2.64 23.64 13.17
CA LYS A 43 -1.60 23.68 12.15
C LYS A 43 -1.97 22.81 10.96
N PHE A 44 -2.43 21.59 11.22
CA PHE A 44 -2.93 20.66 10.22
C PHE A 44 -4.07 21.29 9.42
N TYR A 45 -5.09 21.84 10.08
CA TYR A 45 -6.20 22.51 9.39
C TYR A 45 -5.70 23.60 8.45
N LYS A 46 -4.84 24.51 8.92
CA LYS A 46 -4.33 25.63 8.12
C LYS A 46 -3.49 25.16 6.93
N THR A 47 -2.65 24.16 7.12
CA THR A 47 -1.72 23.66 6.09
C THR A 47 -2.43 22.76 5.07
N ALA A 48 -3.25 21.81 5.51
CA ALA A 48 -3.83 20.78 4.65
C ALA A 48 -5.20 21.18 4.09
N LEU A 49 -6.12 21.69 4.92
CA LEU A 49 -7.52 21.88 4.53
C LEU A 49 -7.88 23.34 4.22
N GLY A 50 -7.29 24.28 4.95
CA GLY A 50 -7.46 25.72 4.80
C GLY A 50 -6.60 26.35 3.71
N ASN A 51 -5.91 25.54 2.90
CA ASN A 51 -4.98 26.02 1.88
C ASN A 51 -5.70 26.75 0.73
N ALA A 52 -4.98 27.63 0.04
CA ALA A 52 -5.52 28.53 -0.97
C ALA A 52 -6.10 27.81 -2.21
N ALA A 53 -5.68 26.58 -2.51
CA ALA A 53 -6.18 25.81 -3.64
C ALA A 53 -7.49 25.07 -3.30
N LEU A 54 -7.58 24.50 -2.10
CA LEU A 54 -8.76 23.72 -1.68
C LEU A 54 -9.92 24.60 -1.18
N ARG A 55 -9.61 25.76 -0.58
CA ARG A 55 -10.64 26.66 -0.03
C ARG A 55 -11.70 27.08 -1.04
N PRO A 56 -11.38 27.56 -2.25
CA PRO A 56 -12.38 27.93 -3.25
C PRO A 56 -13.28 26.77 -3.69
N LEU A 57 -12.74 25.54 -3.69
CA LEU A 57 -13.49 24.34 -4.10
C LEU A 57 -14.50 23.90 -3.03
N LEU A 58 -14.15 24.00 -1.75
CA LEU A 58 -14.97 23.48 -0.66
C LEU A 58 -15.78 24.55 0.08
N CYS A 59 -15.54 25.86 -0.15
CA CYS A 59 -16.25 26.90 0.60
C CYS A 59 -17.76 26.92 0.32
N ARG A 60 -18.16 26.39 -0.84
CA ARG A 60 -19.54 26.22 -1.28
C ARG A 60 -20.08 24.81 -1.06
N ALA A 61 -19.23 23.85 -0.67
CA ALA A 61 -19.64 22.52 -0.27
C ALA A 61 -20.28 22.58 1.13
N GLY A 62 -21.57 22.90 1.18
CA GLY A 62 -22.35 22.96 2.41
C GLY A 62 -23.18 21.69 2.63
N LEU A 63 -23.36 21.30 3.89
CA LEU A 63 -24.22 20.17 4.29
C LEU A 63 -25.55 20.69 4.86
N PRO A 64 -26.71 20.30 4.30
CA PRO A 64 -28.02 20.74 4.77
C PRO A 64 -28.30 20.37 6.23
N GLU A 65 -27.84 19.20 6.68
CA GLU A 65 -28.02 18.65 8.03
C GLU A 65 -27.39 19.55 9.10
N LEU A 66 -26.35 20.30 8.73
CA LEU A 66 -25.68 21.23 9.63
C LEU A 66 -26.45 22.54 9.82
N ARG A 67 -27.60 22.73 9.15
CA ARG A 67 -28.54 23.80 9.51
C ARG A 67 -29.21 23.55 10.86
N ASP A 68 -29.27 22.30 11.30
CA ASP A 68 -29.68 21.97 12.67
C ASP A 68 -28.61 22.49 13.65
N PRO A 69 -28.95 23.47 14.51
CA PRO A 69 -28.01 24.03 15.46
C PRO A 69 -27.44 23.00 16.44
N ALA A 70 -28.19 21.93 16.77
CA ALA A 70 -27.73 20.89 17.67
C ALA A 70 -26.59 20.08 17.04
N ARG A 71 -26.78 19.59 15.81
CA ARG A 71 -25.75 18.86 15.04
C ARG A 71 -24.52 19.73 14.78
N PHE A 72 -24.71 20.97 14.36
CA PHE A 72 -23.61 21.90 14.14
C PHE A 72 -22.77 22.12 15.40
N LYS A 73 -23.44 22.35 16.54
CA LYS A 73 -22.77 22.58 17.83
C LYS A 73 -22.07 21.32 18.34
N ALA A 74 -22.64 20.14 18.16
CA ALA A 74 -22.02 18.87 18.56
C ALA A 74 -20.66 18.65 17.87
N ILE A 75 -20.59 18.89 16.56
CA ILE A 75 -19.33 18.78 15.81
C ILE A 75 -18.32 19.86 16.26
N GLN A 76 -18.77 21.10 16.47
CA GLN A 76 -17.88 22.14 16.99
C GLN A 76 -17.35 21.82 18.39
N GLN A 77 -18.16 21.20 19.24
CA GLN A 77 -17.73 20.74 20.57
C GLN A 77 -16.71 19.61 20.46
N ALA A 78 -16.93 18.63 19.59
CA ALA A 78 -15.96 17.57 19.31
C ALA A 78 -14.62 18.10 18.82
N LEU A 79 -14.63 19.02 17.83
CA LEU A 79 -13.42 19.67 17.33
C LEU A 79 -12.71 20.53 18.40
N ARG A 80 -13.48 21.13 19.31
CA ARG A 80 -12.93 21.88 20.45
C ARG A 80 -12.28 20.95 21.46
N ALA A 81 -12.93 19.85 21.84
CA ALA A 81 -12.39 18.85 22.76
C ALA A 81 -11.10 18.23 22.20
N ALA A 82 -11.08 17.88 20.90
CA ALA A 82 -9.88 17.39 20.22
C ALA A 82 -8.70 18.38 20.28
N ARG A 83 -8.98 19.69 20.33
CA ARG A 83 -7.98 20.76 20.46
C ARG A 83 -7.61 21.05 21.91
N ASP A 84 -8.58 21.17 22.81
CA ASP A 84 -8.39 21.79 24.13
C ASP A 84 -8.17 20.77 25.25
N ASP A 85 -8.75 19.58 25.16
CA ASP A 85 -8.71 18.62 26.26
C ASP A 85 -7.31 18.00 26.38
N ASP A 86 -6.79 17.87 27.60
CA ASP A 86 -5.49 17.24 27.82
C ASP A 86 -5.54 15.73 27.53
N ASN A 87 -6.66 15.09 27.87
CA ASN A 87 -6.95 13.68 27.62
C ASN A 87 -8.29 13.55 26.88
N PRO A 88 -8.32 13.77 25.55
CA PRO A 88 -9.56 13.78 24.79
C PRO A 88 -10.23 12.40 24.76
N ASP A 89 -11.54 12.36 24.97
CA ASP A 89 -12.37 11.18 24.70
C ASP A 89 -12.60 11.06 23.18
N TRP A 90 -11.76 10.27 22.53
CA TRP A 90 -11.76 10.13 21.08
C TRP A 90 -13.00 9.44 20.52
N GLU A 91 -13.67 8.59 21.31
CA GLU A 91 -14.93 7.97 20.90
C GLU A 91 -16.03 9.01 20.87
N ALA A 92 -16.19 9.79 21.96
CA ALA A 92 -17.16 10.88 22.02
C ALA A 92 -16.89 11.99 20.98
N ILE A 93 -15.62 12.30 20.73
CA ILE A 93 -15.20 13.26 19.68
C ILE A 93 -15.55 12.74 18.28
N GLY A 94 -15.32 11.45 18.01
CA GLY A 94 -15.55 10.85 16.71
C GLY A 94 -17.03 10.67 16.39
N GLN A 95 -17.88 10.36 17.39
CA GLN A 95 -19.28 9.98 17.20
C GLN A 95 -20.09 10.91 16.28
N PRO A 96 -20.15 12.24 16.47
CA PRO A 96 -20.94 13.11 15.59
C PRO A 96 -20.41 13.17 14.15
N ILE A 97 -19.14 12.84 13.93
CA ILE A 97 -18.52 12.77 12.59
C ILE A 97 -18.78 11.40 11.96
N ALA A 98 -18.75 10.32 12.75
CA ALA A 98 -19.12 8.97 12.33
C ALA A 98 -20.56 8.93 11.77
N GLU A 99 -21.50 9.55 12.47
CA GLU A 99 -22.91 9.65 12.04
C GLU A 99 -23.08 10.38 10.70
N LEU A 100 -22.25 11.39 10.43
CA LEU A 100 -22.24 12.04 9.13
C LEU A 100 -21.55 11.19 8.06
N LEU A 101 -20.48 10.49 8.42
CA LEU A 101 -19.75 9.61 7.51
C LEU A 101 -20.63 8.47 7.00
N ASP A 102 -21.53 7.93 7.83
CA ASP A 102 -22.48 6.89 7.42
C ASP A 102 -23.51 7.37 6.36
N THR A 103 -23.59 8.69 6.12
CA THR A 103 -24.39 9.25 5.03
C THR A 103 -23.65 9.33 3.69
N VAL A 104 -22.34 9.04 3.68
CA VAL A 104 -21.51 9.08 2.47
C VAL A 104 -21.67 7.78 1.69
N ALA A 105 -22.18 7.88 0.46
CA ALA A 105 -22.27 6.77 -0.47
C ALA A 105 -21.08 6.81 -1.43
N LEU A 106 -20.06 5.99 -1.16
CA LEU A 106 -18.94 5.72 -2.05
C LEU A 106 -18.87 4.21 -2.32
N SER A 107 -18.34 3.84 -3.48
CA SER A 107 -18.11 2.45 -3.86
C SER A 107 -16.74 2.34 -4.50
N HIS A 108 -16.15 1.15 -4.42
CA HIS A 108 -15.01 0.81 -5.26
C HIS A 108 -15.39 0.87 -6.74
N PRO A 109 -14.40 1.03 -7.64
CA PRO A 109 -14.62 0.86 -9.06
C PRO A 109 -15.22 -0.52 -9.34
N GLU A 110 -16.19 -0.58 -10.24
CA GLU A 110 -16.71 -1.82 -10.80
C GLU A 110 -16.37 -1.84 -12.29
N PRO A 111 -15.16 -2.30 -12.68
CA PRO A 111 -14.78 -2.31 -14.07
C PRO A 111 -15.70 -3.22 -14.87
N LYS A 112 -16.03 -2.77 -16.09
CA LYS A 112 -16.97 -3.46 -16.97
C LYS A 112 -16.39 -4.79 -17.43
N LEU A 113 -17.26 -5.77 -17.65
CA LEU A 113 -16.87 -7.00 -18.34
C LEU A 113 -16.38 -6.69 -19.76
N VAL A 114 -15.30 -7.35 -20.16
CA VAL A 114 -14.71 -7.25 -21.50
C VAL A 114 -14.70 -8.60 -22.18
N THR A 115 -14.87 -8.59 -23.50
CA THR A 115 -14.71 -9.81 -24.29
C THR A 115 -13.23 -10.17 -24.39
N ALA A 116 -12.91 -11.44 -24.13
CA ALA A 116 -11.54 -11.93 -24.23
C ALA A 116 -10.95 -11.63 -25.63
N SER A 117 -9.75 -11.04 -25.65
CA SER A 117 -8.99 -10.86 -26.88
C SER A 117 -8.43 -12.20 -27.34
N ALA A 118 -8.64 -12.56 -28.61
CA ALA A 118 -8.24 -13.87 -29.13
C ALA A 118 -6.75 -14.00 -29.47
N GLN A 119 -5.99 -12.90 -29.58
CA GLN A 119 -4.60 -12.96 -30.07
C GLN A 119 -3.60 -12.29 -29.12
N ALA A 120 -2.70 -13.12 -28.58
CA ALA A 120 -1.58 -12.67 -27.75
C ALA A 120 -0.57 -11.84 -28.58
N PRO A 121 0.13 -10.85 -27.99
CA PRO A 121 1.26 -10.20 -28.64
C PRO A 121 2.41 -11.12 -28.98
N SER A 122 3.20 -10.69 -29.98
CA SER A 122 4.45 -11.34 -30.33
C SER A 122 5.47 -11.17 -29.20
N LEU A 123 6.42 -12.11 -29.13
CA LEU A 123 7.56 -11.99 -28.20
C LEU A 123 8.37 -10.72 -28.44
N GLY A 124 8.47 -10.23 -29.68
CA GLY A 124 9.17 -8.99 -30.01
C GLY A 124 8.51 -7.76 -29.37
N GLU A 125 7.17 -7.65 -29.44
CA GLU A 125 6.43 -6.57 -28.76
C GLU A 125 6.65 -6.61 -27.24
N ILE A 126 6.68 -7.81 -26.65
CA ILE A 126 6.93 -8.01 -25.21
C ILE A 126 8.36 -7.57 -24.85
N ASP A 127 9.36 -8.00 -25.64
CA ASP A 127 10.77 -7.69 -25.43
C ASP A 127 11.03 -6.17 -25.47
N ASP A 128 10.38 -5.46 -26.38
CA ASP A 128 10.53 -4.01 -26.53
C ASP A 128 10.00 -3.26 -25.30
N VAL A 129 8.86 -3.68 -24.73
CA VAL A 129 8.31 -3.06 -23.52
C VAL A 129 9.15 -3.40 -22.28
N ILE A 130 9.66 -4.64 -22.17
CA ILE A 130 10.60 -5.01 -21.11
C ILE A 130 11.85 -4.10 -21.15
N LYS A 131 12.46 -3.92 -22.33
CA LYS A 131 13.62 -3.04 -22.52
C LYS A 131 13.31 -1.58 -22.20
N ALA A 132 12.13 -1.09 -22.58
CA ALA A 132 11.70 0.27 -22.27
C ALA A 132 11.57 0.50 -20.75
N CYS A 133 10.96 -0.47 -20.03
CA CYS A 133 10.85 -0.42 -18.58
C CYS A 133 12.21 -0.49 -17.89
N GLY A 134 13.08 -1.44 -18.29
CA GLY A 134 14.43 -1.56 -17.73
C GLY A 134 15.26 -0.30 -17.96
N THR A 135 15.20 0.28 -19.16
CA THR A 135 15.86 1.56 -19.49
C THR A 135 15.31 2.70 -18.64
N HIS A 136 14.01 2.75 -18.41
CA HIS A 136 13.38 3.77 -17.58
C HIS A 136 13.87 3.71 -16.13
N LEU A 137 13.86 2.52 -15.52
CA LEU A 137 14.31 2.32 -14.14
C LEU A 137 15.79 2.69 -13.98
N LEU A 138 16.67 2.20 -14.86
CA LEU A 138 18.10 2.50 -14.81
C LEU A 138 18.39 3.99 -15.01
N ARG A 139 17.72 4.64 -15.97
CA ARG A 139 17.85 6.09 -16.17
C ARG A 139 17.37 6.88 -14.95
N SER A 140 16.27 6.45 -14.33
CA SER A 140 15.78 7.10 -13.11
C SER A 140 16.77 6.94 -11.96
N PHE A 141 17.33 5.74 -11.78
CA PHE A 141 18.39 5.50 -10.81
C PHE A 141 19.62 6.37 -11.08
N ASP A 142 20.16 6.40 -12.30
CA ASP A 142 21.36 7.18 -12.63
C ASP A 142 21.15 8.69 -12.44
N ARG A 143 19.96 9.20 -12.75
CA ARG A 143 19.62 10.62 -12.58
C ARG A 143 19.53 11.03 -11.11
N ASN A 144 19.04 10.14 -10.26
CA ASN A 144 18.58 10.50 -8.91
C ASN A 144 19.43 9.86 -7.79
N GLY A 145 20.20 8.82 -8.10
CA GLY A 145 20.87 7.91 -7.18
C GLY A 145 19.96 6.87 -6.50
N PHE A 146 18.68 6.83 -6.84
CA PHE A 146 17.62 5.88 -6.43
C PHE A 146 16.49 5.92 -7.45
N ILE A 147 15.57 4.97 -7.36
CA ILE A 147 14.31 5.00 -8.10
C ILE A 147 13.23 5.62 -7.19
N PRO A 148 12.60 6.74 -7.59
CA PRO A 148 11.65 7.44 -6.74
C PRO A 148 10.27 6.81 -6.72
N THR A 149 9.61 6.96 -5.58
CA THR A 149 8.18 6.68 -5.38
C THR A 149 7.51 7.95 -4.87
N TYR A 150 6.20 8.03 -5.02
CA TYR A 150 5.39 9.18 -4.69
C TYR A 150 4.24 8.76 -3.78
N ALA A 151 3.92 9.61 -2.80
CA ALA A 151 2.73 9.45 -1.96
C ALA A 151 1.81 10.67 -2.10
N ALA A 152 0.49 10.44 -2.08
CA ALA A 152 -0.52 11.48 -2.13
C ALA A 152 -1.72 11.12 -1.24
N PHE A 153 -2.25 12.09 -0.50
CA PHE A 153 -3.50 11.90 0.24
C PHE A 153 -4.68 11.91 -0.73
N ASN A 154 -5.52 10.87 -0.67
CA ASN A 154 -6.77 10.84 -1.40
C ASN A 154 -7.90 11.40 -0.53
N LEU A 155 -8.23 12.67 -0.71
CA LEU A 155 -9.22 13.36 0.12
C LEU A 155 -10.65 12.81 -0.03
N ILE A 156 -10.93 11.94 -1.00
CA ILE A 156 -12.23 11.27 -1.12
C ILE A 156 -12.40 10.12 -0.12
N GLY A 157 -11.31 9.63 0.49
CA GLY A 157 -11.37 8.50 1.41
C GLY A 157 -11.26 7.13 0.76
N ASP A 158 -11.19 6.12 1.63
CA ASP A 158 -11.42 4.71 1.28
C ASP A 158 -12.92 4.39 1.34
N PRO A 159 -13.53 3.82 0.29
CA PRO A 159 -14.95 3.49 0.26
C PRO A 159 -15.43 2.61 1.42
N ASP A 160 -14.58 1.73 1.96
CA ASP A 160 -14.95 0.77 3.02
C ASP A 160 -14.89 1.38 4.43
N MET A 161 -14.41 2.61 4.55
CA MET A 161 -14.24 3.28 5.84
C MET A 161 -15.52 4.02 6.23
N HIS A 162 -16.39 3.37 7.02
CA HIS A 162 -17.64 3.92 7.53
C HIS A 162 -17.48 4.43 8.98
N GLY A 163 -18.57 4.92 9.59
CA GLY A 163 -18.56 5.51 10.94
C GLY A 163 -17.95 4.58 12.00
N ARG A 164 -18.30 3.29 11.97
CA ARG A 164 -17.73 2.27 12.86
C ARG A 164 -16.21 2.14 12.69
N ASP A 165 -15.75 1.97 11.45
CA ASP A 165 -14.32 1.75 11.14
C ASP A 165 -13.49 3.01 11.45
N PHE A 166 -14.07 4.19 11.21
CA PHE A 166 -13.51 5.48 11.61
C PHE A 166 -13.33 5.59 13.12
N LEU A 167 -14.32 5.21 13.93
CA LEU A 167 -14.20 5.21 15.38
C LEU A 167 -13.12 4.22 15.85
N MET A 168 -13.08 3.01 15.29
CA MET A 168 -12.03 2.02 15.58
C MET A 168 -10.64 2.55 15.30
N ALA A 169 -10.43 3.20 14.15
CA ALA A 169 -9.15 3.85 13.86
C ALA A 169 -8.86 4.99 14.84
N LEU A 170 -9.84 5.86 15.08
CA LEU A 170 -9.64 7.04 15.91
C LEU A 170 -9.29 6.68 17.36
N THR A 171 -9.89 5.65 17.94
CA THR A 171 -9.57 5.16 19.28
C THR A 171 -8.29 4.33 19.30
N GLY A 172 -8.05 3.54 18.25
CA GLY A 172 -6.91 2.62 18.13
C GLY A 172 -5.54 3.22 17.84
N LEU A 173 -5.50 4.39 17.18
CA LEU A 173 -4.26 5.15 16.95
C LEU A 173 -3.63 5.56 18.29
N ASN A 174 -2.30 5.65 18.39
CA ASN A 174 -1.65 6.07 19.65
C ASN A 174 -1.38 7.57 19.72
N SER A 175 -0.95 8.19 18.61
CA SER A 175 -0.54 9.59 18.63
C SER A 175 -1.71 10.55 18.38
N ARG A 176 -1.79 11.59 19.22
CA ARG A 176 -2.78 12.69 19.05
C ARG A 176 -2.70 13.34 17.67
N GLY A 177 -1.48 13.47 17.12
CA GLY A 177 -1.26 14.00 15.78
C GLY A 177 -1.98 13.19 14.70
N TYR A 178 -1.85 11.86 14.71
CA TYR A 178 -2.55 11.01 13.75
C TYR A 178 -4.06 11.01 13.98
N LYS A 179 -4.53 10.99 15.22
CA LYS A 179 -5.96 11.10 15.53
C LYS A 179 -6.56 12.40 14.97
N ASN A 180 -5.88 13.53 15.16
CA ASN A 180 -6.25 14.82 14.59
C ASN A 180 -6.32 14.79 13.05
N SER A 181 -5.33 14.18 12.39
CA SER A 181 -5.28 14.04 10.93
C SER A 181 -6.42 13.16 10.42
N THR A 182 -6.67 12.02 11.05
CA THR A 182 -7.78 11.10 10.75
C THR A 182 -9.13 11.81 10.91
N LEU A 183 -9.33 12.53 12.02
CA LEU A 183 -10.52 13.32 12.32
C LEU A 183 -10.80 14.37 11.23
N LEU A 184 -9.82 15.22 10.93
CA LEU A 184 -10.01 16.35 10.03
C LEU A 184 -10.12 15.93 8.56
N PHE A 185 -9.33 14.95 8.11
CA PHE A 185 -9.49 14.44 6.75
C PHE A 185 -10.82 13.72 6.56
N THR A 186 -11.27 12.92 7.54
CA THR A 186 -12.59 12.27 7.48
C THR A 186 -13.71 13.31 7.45
N LEU A 187 -13.60 14.39 8.24
CA LEU A 187 -14.53 15.49 8.17
C LEU A 187 -14.54 16.14 6.78
N ALA A 188 -13.35 16.43 6.21
CA ALA A 188 -13.24 17.00 4.87
C ALA A 188 -13.83 16.08 3.79
N ARG A 189 -13.60 14.77 3.88
CA ARG A 189 -14.16 13.74 3.00
C ARG A 189 -15.68 13.85 2.90
N ILE A 190 -16.38 14.01 4.02
CA ILE A 190 -17.86 14.11 4.04
C ILE A 190 -18.33 15.29 3.17
N PHE A 191 -17.69 16.46 3.30
CA PHE A 191 -18.01 17.63 2.48
C PHE A 191 -17.64 17.42 1.00
N ILE A 192 -16.51 16.79 0.73
CA ILE A 192 -16.05 16.50 -0.63
C ILE A 192 -17.03 15.57 -1.33
N ALA A 193 -17.25 14.38 -0.77
CA ALA A 193 -18.05 13.31 -1.36
C ALA A 193 -19.50 13.73 -1.65
N ARG A 194 -20.03 14.67 -0.86
CA ARG A 194 -21.40 15.18 -0.99
C ARG A 194 -21.50 16.49 -1.78
N SER A 195 -20.46 16.86 -2.52
CA SER A 195 -20.43 18.08 -3.32
C SER A 195 -19.94 17.84 -4.76
N PRO A 196 -20.19 18.78 -5.69
CA PRO A 196 -19.63 18.68 -7.04
C PRO A 196 -18.10 18.66 -7.10
N ALA A 197 -17.40 19.04 -6.02
CA ALA A 197 -15.95 18.98 -5.94
C ALA A 197 -15.42 17.53 -5.99
N ALA A 198 -16.21 16.54 -5.59
CA ALA A 198 -15.84 15.12 -5.69
C ALA A 198 -15.38 14.73 -7.10
N LYS A 199 -16.05 15.23 -8.15
CA LYS A 199 -15.70 14.92 -9.55
C LYS A 199 -14.36 15.52 -10.01
N LEU A 200 -13.86 16.52 -9.30
CA LEU A 200 -12.55 17.11 -9.56
C LEU A 200 -11.46 16.43 -8.71
N ILE A 201 -11.78 16.10 -7.47
CA ILE A 201 -10.85 15.51 -6.50
C ILE A 201 -10.61 14.02 -6.77
N ASN A 202 -11.67 13.28 -7.12
CA ASN A 202 -11.63 11.87 -7.46
C ASN A 202 -12.37 11.62 -8.80
N PRO A 203 -11.74 11.94 -9.94
CA PRO A 203 -12.35 11.76 -11.25
C PRO A 203 -12.40 10.27 -11.63
N PRO A 204 -13.40 9.79 -12.39
CA PRO A 204 -13.51 8.38 -12.78
C PRO A 204 -12.29 7.85 -13.53
N TRP A 205 -11.90 6.61 -13.27
CA TRP A 205 -10.80 5.94 -13.97
C TRP A 205 -11.22 4.56 -14.51
N THR A 206 -10.30 3.95 -15.26
CA THR A 206 -10.44 2.59 -15.80
C THR A 206 -9.59 1.65 -14.95
N GLY A 207 -10.08 0.43 -14.74
CA GLY A 207 -9.41 -0.56 -13.91
C GLY A 207 -9.65 -0.35 -12.42
N ILE A 208 -8.87 -1.07 -11.62
CA ILE A 208 -9.02 -1.15 -10.17
C ILE A 208 -8.03 -0.20 -9.50
N ALA A 209 -6.74 -0.35 -9.79
CA ALA A 209 -5.70 0.51 -9.24
C ALA A 209 -5.92 1.98 -9.61
N GLU A 210 -5.98 2.86 -8.61
CA GLU A 210 -6.28 4.27 -8.86
C GLU A 210 -5.08 4.99 -9.51
N PRO A 211 -5.26 5.75 -10.60
CA PRO A 211 -4.20 6.59 -11.13
C PRO A 211 -3.80 7.66 -10.12
N MET A 212 -2.50 7.86 -9.92
CA MET A 212 -2.04 8.95 -9.06
C MET A 212 -2.21 10.29 -9.77
N TRP A 213 -3.06 11.16 -9.22
CA TRP A 213 -3.32 12.50 -9.73
C TRP A 213 -2.35 13.55 -9.17
N GLU A 214 -2.11 14.61 -9.93
CA GLU A 214 -1.32 15.79 -9.55
C GLU A 214 -2.27 16.91 -9.10
N PRO A 215 -2.00 17.61 -7.98
CA PRO A 215 -0.81 18.47 -7.95
C PRO A 215 0.13 18.29 -6.76
N VAL A 216 -0.24 17.57 -5.70
CA VAL A 216 0.62 17.42 -4.51
C VAL A 216 1.00 15.96 -4.31
N GLN A 217 2.19 15.62 -4.79
CA GLN A 217 2.82 14.32 -4.60
C GLN A 217 4.10 14.51 -3.81
N ILE A 218 4.27 13.74 -2.75
CA ILE A 218 5.47 13.73 -1.94
C ILE A 218 6.39 12.68 -2.53
N ARG A 219 7.43 13.14 -3.21
CA ARG A 219 8.50 12.26 -3.71
C ARG A 219 9.34 11.75 -2.54
N HIS A 220 9.58 10.44 -2.49
CA HIS A 220 10.39 9.81 -1.46
C HIS A 220 11.06 8.51 -1.91
N ARG A 221 11.93 7.99 -1.04
CA ARG A 221 12.58 6.68 -1.12
C ARG A 221 12.24 5.93 0.17
N SER A 222 12.04 4.63 0.10
CA SER A 222 11.94 3.76 1.28
C SER A 222 12.70 2.46 1.02
N ALA A 223 13.10 1.77 2.08
CA ALA A 223 13.73 0.45 1.96
C ALA A 223 12.77 -0.57 1.32
N TYR A 224 11.47 -0.46 1.65
CA TYR A 224 10.42 -1.26 1.04
C TYR A 224 10.43 -1.14 -0.49
N TYR A 225 10.49 0.08 -1.05
CA TYR A 225 10.49 0.26 -2.50
C TYR A 225 11.77 -0.27 -3.15
N ASP A 226 12.92 -0.02 -2.52
CA ASP A 226 14.22 -0.48 -3.00
C ASP A 226 14.32 -2.02 -3.05
N ALA A 227 13.64 -2.73 -2.14
CA ALA A 227 13.51 -4.19 -2.20
C ALA A 227 12.79 -4.64 -3.49
N PHE A 228 11.63 -4.06 -3.80
CA PHE A 228 10.89 -4.40 -5.02
C PHE A 228 11.59 -3.96 -6.31
N PHE A 229 12.25 -2.79 -6.30
CA PHE A 229 13.05 -2.36 -7.45
C PHE A 229 14.28 -3.26 -7.68
N THR A 230 14.83 -3.83 -6.61
CA THR A 230 15.88 -4.86 -6.71
C THR A 230 15.35 -6.08 -7.46
N GLU A 231 14.19 -6.61 -7.06
CA GLU A 231 13.56 -7.76 -7.74
C GLU A 231 13.22 -7.48 -9.21
N ALA A 232 12.74 -6.28 -9.52
CA ALA A 232 12.46 -5.90 -10.91
C ALA A 232 13.73 -5.87 -11.77
N LEU A 233 14.86 -5.38 -11.24
CA LEU A 233 16.12 -5.38 -11.98
C LEU A 233 16.77 -6.76 -12.05
N LEU A 234 16.58 -7.63 -11.05
CA LEU A 234 16.96 -9.05 -11.12
C LEU A 234 16.17 -9.75 -12.23
N SER A 235 14.83 -9.59 -12.22
CA SER A 235 13.94 -10.09 -13.27
C SER A 235 14.36 -9.59 -14.66
N PHE A 236 14.78 -8.33 -14.79
CA PHE A 236 15.29 -7.79 -16.05
C PHE A 236 16.53 -8.55 -16.51
N GLY A 237 17.46 -8.82 -15.60
CA GLY A 237 18.66 -9.62 -15.85
C GLY A 237 18.34 -11.02 -16.35
N GLU A 238 17.39 -11.71 -15.72
CA GLU A 238 16.98 -13.08 -16.07
C GLU A 238 16.40 -13.21 -17.47
N THR A 239 15.84 -12.14 -18.05
CA THR A 239 15.33 -12.18 -19.43
C THR A 239 16.42 -12.35 -20.49
N GLY A 240 17.67 -11.99 -20.17
CA GLY A 240 18.78 -11.93 -21.13
C GLY A 240 18.67 -10.80 -22.16
N LEU A 241 17.68 -9.90 -22.02
CA LEU A 241 17.49 -8.73 -22.88
C LEU A 241 18.39 -7.51 -22.59
N PRO A 242 18.90 -7.28 -21.34
CA PRO A 242 19.75 -6.13 -21.08
C PRO A 242 21.04 -6.18 -21.90
N SER A 243 21.49 -5.02 -22.38
CA SER A 243 22.85 -4.89 -22.94
C SER A 243 23.93 -5.13 -21.87
N PRO A 244 25.21 -5.34 -22.23
CA PRO A 244 26.30 -5.46 -21.25
C PRO A 244 26.41 -4.26 -20.30
N ASP A 245 26.21 -3.04 -20.82
CA ASP A 245 26.22 -1.81 -20.02
C ASP A 245 25.01 -1.73 -19.08
N GLN A 246 23.83 -2.13 -19.56
CA GLN A 246 22.63 -2.22 -18.73
C GLN A 246 22.79 -3.28 -17.65
N THR A 247 23.39 -4.44 -17.95
CA THR A 247 23.68 -5.49 -16.96
C THR A 247 24.59 -4.97 -15.86
N THR A 248 25.67 -4.26 -16.22
CA THR A 248 26.59 -3.63 -15.27
C THR A 248 25.88 -2.58 -14.43
N SER A 249 25.03 -1.77 -15.06
CA SER A 249 24.28 -0.70 -14.38
C SER A 249 23.21 -1.26 -13.43
N SER A 250 22.51 -2.33 -13.81
CA SER A 250 21.58 -3.06 -12.95
C SER A 250 22.28 -3.61 -11.72
N ARG A 251 23.43 -4.27 -11.88
CA ARG A 251 24.20 -4.78 -10.73
C ARG A 251 24.63 -3.67 -9.77
N ARG A 252 25.08 -2.52 -10.31
CA ARG A 252 25.42 -1.33 -9.51
C ARG A 252 24.20 -0.81 -8.73
N ALA A 253 23.06 -0.67 -9.40
CA ALA A 253 21.83 -0.19 -8.77
C ALA A 253 21.32 -1.15 -7.69
N ILE A 254 21.26 -2.45 -7.99
CA ILE A 254 20.88 -3.52 -7.04
C ILE A 254 21.75 -3.46 -5.80
N LYS A 255 23.08 -3.42 -5.95
CA LYS A 255 24.00 -3.34 -4.81
C LYS A 255 23.72 -2.13 -3.92
N ALA A 256 23.52 -0.95 -4.52
CA ALA A 256 23.26 0.28 -3.79
C ALA A 256 21.88 0.32 -3.10
N MET A 257 20.87 -0.35 -3.68
CA MET A 257 19.54 -0.49 -3.08
C MET A 257 19.59 -1.48 -1.90
N VAL A 258 20.24 -2.63 -2.07
CA VAL A 258 20.46 -3.61 -0.97
C VAL A 258 21.24 -3.00 0.19
N GLU A 259 22.31 -2.24 -0.10
CA GLU A 259 23.08 -1.53 0.93
C GLU A 259 22.22 -0.49 1.66
N PHE A 260 21.35 0.22 0.94
CA PHE A 260 20.41 1.14 1.58
C PHE A 260 19.44 0.40 2.51
N CYS A 261 18.85 -0.71 2.06
CA CYS A 261 17.94 -1.52 2.87
C CYS A 261 18.63 -2.06 4.12
N LEU A 262 19.79 -2.73 4.00
CA LEU A 262 20.40 -3.47 5.11
C LEU A 262 21.31 -2.65 6.02
N VAL A 263 21.85 -1.52 5.53
CA VAL A 263 22.81 -0.70 6.29
C VAL A 263 22.22 0.66 6.64
N THR A 264 21.69 1.38 5.66
CA THR A 264 21.22 2.77 5.90
C THR A 264 19.90 2.80 6.67
N SER A 265 19.00 1.87 6.36
CA SER A 265 17.65 1.80 6.95
C SER A 265 17.57 0.85 8.15
N ARG A 266 18.70 0.31 8.60
CA ARG A 266 18.77 -0.60 9.75
C ARG A 266 18.58 0.17 11.06
N GLU A 267 17.74 -0.39 11.92
CA GLU A 267 17.49 0.10 13.28
C GLU A 267 17.56 -1.08 14.26
N GLU A 268 18.02 -0.82 15.49
CA GLU A 268 17.96 -1.81 16.57
C GLU A 268 16.73 -1.53 17.44
N VAL A 269 15.91 -2.56 17.66
CA VAL A 269 14.71 -2.51 18.50
C VAL A 269 14.76 -3.58 19.59
N ARG A 270 13.84 -3.48 20.56
CA ARG A 270 13.66 -4.48 21.61
C ARG A 270 12.62 -5.50 21.20
N SER A 271 12.99 -6.78 21.28
CA SER A 271 12.07 -7.90 21.17
C SER A 271 11.23 -8.06 22.44
N HIS A 272 10.12 -8.79 22.34
CA HIS A 272 9.24 -9.12 23.47
C HIS A 272 9.95 -9.93 24.57
N ASP A 273 11.00 -10.67 24.23
CA ASP A 273 11.85 -11.38 25.20
C ASP A 273 12.96 -10.51 25.81
N GLY A 274 13.01 -9.22 25.47
CA GLY A 274 13.99 -8.24 25.93
C GLY A 274 15.29 -8.21 25.14
N THR A 275 15.49 -9.12 24.18
CA THR A 275 16.69 -9.13 23.33
C THR A 275 16.70 -7.95 22.34
N SER A 276 17.89 -7.55 21.89
CA SER A 276 18.04 -6.57 20.81
C SER A 276 17.95 -7.29 19.46
N VAL A 277 17.13 -6.77 18.56
CA VAL A 277 16.94 -7.30 17.20
C VAL A 277 17.12 -6.18 16.19
N ASN A 278 17.77 -6.48 15.07
CA ASN A 278 17.93 -5.52 13.99
C ASN A 278 16.77 -5.65 13.00
N VAL A 279 16.11 -4.54 12.73
CA VAL A 279 14.96 -4.43 11.82
C VAL A 279 15.22 -3.33 10.80
N ILE A 280 14.38 -3.25 9.77
CA ILE A 280 14.53 -2.26 8.70
C ILE A 280 13.38 -1.26 8.78
N THR A 281 13.72 0.01 8.97
CA THR A 281 12.76 1.11 8.99
C THR A 281 12.48 1.56 7.56
N ALA A 282 11.21 1.62 7.16
CA ALA A 282 10.81 2.00 5.81
C ALA A 282 11.43 3.33 5.36
N LEU A 283 11.37 4.36 6.22
CA LEU A 283 11.93 5.68 5.94
C LEU A 283 13.14 5.91 6.85
N ALA A 284 14.34 5.85 6.27
CA ALA A 284 15.60 5.98 7.00
C ALA A 284 15.69 7.29 7.81
N PRO A 285 16.29 7.27 9.01
CA PRO A 285 16.39 8.46 9.87
C PRO A 285 17.21 9.60 9.23
N PRO A 286 16.99 10.86 9.64
CA PRO A 286 17.79 12.01 9.19
C PRO A 286 19.31 11.84 9.40
N PRO A 287 20.15 12.36 8.49
CA PRO A 287 19.81 13.08 7.26
C PRO A 287 19.43 12.11 6.14
N HIS A 288 18.13 11.90 5.90
CA HIS A 288 17.65 11.10 4.80
C HIS A 288 17.95 11.90 3.52
N PRO A 289 18.73 11.36 2.58
CA PRO A 289 19.32 12.21 1.53
C PRO A 289 18.30 12.82 0.55
N ARG A 290 16.99 12.50 0.63
CA ARG A 290 16.08 12.57 -0.53
C ARG A 290 14.62 12.96 -0.26
N PHE A 291 14.26 13.33 0.97
CA PHE A 291 13.12 14.22 1.21
C PHE A 291 13.62 15.66 1.08
N SER A 292 12.89 16.53 0.38
CA SER A 292 13.20 17.96 0.47
C SER A 292 13.01 18.42 1.92
N ARG A 293 13.83 19.38 2.39
CA ARG A 293 13.66 19.96 3.74
C ARG A 293 12.23 20.46 3.97
N LEU A 294 11.62 21.01 2.92
CA LEU A 294 10.22 21.44 2.93
C LEU A 294 9.27 20.28 3.25
N PHE A 295 9.39 19.15 2.55
CA PHE A 295 8.51 18.00 2.80
C PHE A 295 8.78 17.32 4.13
N ALA A 296 10.05 17.26 4.57
CA ALA A 296 10.39 16.77 5.90
C ALA A 296 9.71 17.62 6.99
N GLN A 297 9.79 18.95 6.88
CA GLN A 297 9.13 19.86 7.81
C GLN A 297 7.60 19.72 7.75
N ILE A 298 7.00 19.66 6.55
CA ILE A 298 5.55 19.48 6.39
C ILE A 298 5.11 18.16 7.04
N LYS A 299 5.82 17.05 6.81
CA LYS A 299 5.48 15.76 7.44
C LYS A 299 5.54 15.85 8.95
N GLN A 300 6.62 16.40 9.51
CA GLN A 300 6.75 16.59 10.95
C GLN A 300 5.63 17.47 11.51
N ASP A 301 5.31 18.55 10.81
CA ASP A 301 4.29 19.52 11.19
C ASP A 301 2.86 18.96 11.18
N LEU A 302 2.62 17.97 10.31
CA LEU A 302 1.35 17.26 10.17
C LEU A 302 1.31 15.97 11.02
N GLY A 303 2.27 15.79 11.92
CA GLY A 303 2.29 14.67 12.88
C GLY A 303 2.89 13.38 12.31
N PHE A 304 3.32 13.34 11.05
CA PHE A 304 3.91 12.19 10.37
C PHE A 304 5.45 12.15 10.51
N GLY A 305 5.99 12.67 11.62
CA GLY A 305 7.43 12.85 11.83
C GLY A 305 8.14 11.66 12.47
N ILE A 306 7.40 10.74 13.09
CA ILE A 306 7.94 9.54 13.73
C ILE A 306 7.83 8.39 12.71
N TYR A 307 8.98 7.83 12.35
CA TYR A 307 9.07 6.64 11.53
C TYR A 307 9.35 5.46 12.44
N VAL A 308 8.63 4.36 12.22
CA VAL A 308 8.81 3.12 12.95
C VAL A 308 9.04 2.00 11.93
N PRO A 309 9.77 0.95 12.31
CA PRO A 309 9.90 -0.24 11.46
C PRO A 309 8.58 -0.97 11.30
N ASP A 310 8.50 -1.77 10.25
CA ASP A 310 7.38 -2.65 9.95
C ASP A 310 7.89 -4.01 9.49
N CYS A 311 7.05 -5.03 9.72
CA CYS A 311 7.39 -6.43 9.48
C CYS A 311 7.63 -6.73 7.99
N ASP A 312 6.86 -6.11 7.09
CA ASP A 312 6.97 -6.31 5.65
C ASP A 312 8.23 -5.65 5.07
N THR A 313 8.57 -4.40 5.42
CA THR A 313 9.83 -3.79 4.99
C THR A 313 11.03 -4.61 5.40
N THR A 314 11.03 -5.11 6.64
CA THR A 314 12.12 -5.97 7.14
C THR A 314 12.19 -7.29 6.36
N ALA A 315 11.05 -7.97 6.17
CA ALA A 315 10.99 -9.23 5.42
C ALA A 315 11.39 -9.06 3.94
N CYS A 316 10.81 -8.09 3.23
CA CYS A 316 11.12 -7.80 1.83
C CYS A 316 12.60 -7.42 1.64
N SER A 317 13.17 -6.62 2.56
CA SER A 317 14.59 -6.22 2.48
C SER A 317 15.52 -7.42 2.60
N PHE A 318 15.25 -8.33 3.54
CA PHE A 318 16.03 -9.57 3.69
C PHE A 318 15.83 -10.51 2.50
N SER A 319 14.60 -10.63 1.99
CA SER A 319 14.28 -11.44 0.80
C SER A 319 15.05 -10.94 -0.43
N ALA A 320 14.92 -9.64 -0.76
CA ALA A 320 15.59 -9.03 -1.90
C ALA A 320 17.11 -9.10 -1.80
N ALA A 321 17.67 -8.88 -0.60
CA ALA A 321 19.11 -9.02 -0.38
C ALA A 321 19.60 -10.46 -0.55
N THR A 322 18.82 -11.45 -0.09
CA THR A 322 19.13 -12.87 -0.29
C THR A 322 19.14 -13.23 -1.77
N GLN A 323 18.13 -12.78 -2.52
CA GLN A 323 18.05 -12.97 -3.97
C GLN A 323 19.21 -12.30 -4.71
N ALA A 324 19.64 -11.12 -4.25
CA ALA A 324 20.78 -10.40 -4.80
C ALA A 324 22.15 -11.02 -4.41
N GLY A 325 22.17 -12.10 -3.63
CA GLY A 325 23.39 -12.77 -3.20
C GLY A 325 24.19 -12.01 -2.14
N SER A 326 23.52 -11.18 -1.33
CA SER A 326 24.16 -10.46 -0.23
C SER A 326 24.69 -11.43 0.84
N THR A 327 25.84 -11.08 1.40
CA THR A 327 26.48 -11.80 2.52
C THR A 327 26.50 -10.94 3.79
N ASP A 328 25.63 -9.94 3.89
CA ASP A 328 25.55 -9.11 5.09
C ASP A 328 25.18 -9.98 6.31
N PRO A 329 25.90 -9.88 7.44
CA PRO A 329 25.63 -10.68 8.64
C PRO A 329 24.24 -10.50 9.23
N ILE A 330 23.52 -9.41 8.93
CA ILE A 330 22.15 -9.23 9.40
C ILE A 330 21.24 -10.38 8.94
N LEU A 331 21.54 -11.00 7.80
CA LEU A 331 20.73 -12.09 7.24
C LEU A 331 20.82 -13.37 8.07
N ASP A 332 21.82 -13.52 8.94
CA ASP A 332 21.94 -14.66 9.85
C ASP A 332 20.98 -14.57 11.04
N GLN A 333 20.30 -13.42 11.21
CA GLN A 333 19.27 -13.22 12.22
C GLN A 333 17.95 -13.90 11.78
N PRO A 334 17.48 -14.94 12.49
CA PRO A 334 16.22 -15.62 12.16
C PRO A 334 15.03 -14.76 12.55
N LEU A 335 14.44 -14.06 11.58
CA LEU A 335 13.31 -13.16 11.83
C LEU A 335 12.09 -13.86 12.46
N LEU A 336 11.91 -15.16 12.23
CA LEU A 336 10.83 -15.94 12.83
C LEU A 336 10.85 -15.93 14.36
N ASP A 337 12.03 -15.88 15.00
CA ASP A 337 12.11 -15.82 16.46
C ASP A 337 11.56 -14.49 16.98
N PHE A 338 11.81 -13.40 16.26
CA PHE A 338 11.31 -12.07 16.58
C PHE A 338 9.81 -11.94 16.25
N TYR A 339 9.39 -12.38 15.06
CA TYR A 339 8.00 -12.29 14.62
C TYR A 339 7.03 -13.17 15.42
N ALA A 340 7.51 -14.22 16.09
CA ALA A 340 6.69 -14.97 17.04
C ALA A 340 6.10 -14.07 18.15
N GLY A 341 6.79 -12.99 18.54
CA GLY A 341 6.28 -12.00 19.50
C GLY A 341 5.18 -11.09 18.94
N TYR A 342 5.11 -10.96 17.62
CA TYR A 342 4.10 -10.17 16.89
C TYR A 342 3.00 -11.04 16.28
N GLN A 343 3.04 -12.35 16.55
CA GLN A 343 2.06 -13.30 16.02
C GLN A 343 0.84 -13.38 16.92
N VAL A 344 -0.32 -13.10 16.34
CA VAL A 344 -1.62 -13.16 16.98
C VAL A 344 -1.99 -14.61 17.30
N GLY A 345 -2.48 -14.85 18.50
CA GLY A 345 -3.14 -16.08 18.93
C GLY A 345 -4.48 -15.82 19.62
N ASN A 346 -5.23 -16.89 19.88
CA ASN A 346 -6.50 -16.84 20.60
C ASN A 346 -6.43 -16.00 21.89
N GLY A 347 -7.21 -14.91 21.95
CA GLY A 347 -7.29 -14.01 23.11
C GLY A 347 -6.20 -12.94 23.19
N SER A 348 -5.27 -12.87 22.22
CA SER A 348 -4.21 -11.85 22.17
C SER A 348 -4.47 -10.72 21.16
N ASN A 349 -5.59 -10.77 20.43
CA ASN A 349 -6.00 -9.72 19.48
C ASN A 349 -5.95 -8.33 20.13
N GLU A 350 -6.47 -8.20 21.35
CA GLU A 350 -6.26 -7.04 22.20
C GLU A 350 -5.28 -7.48 23.30
N PRO A 351 -4.05 -6.92 23.39
CA PRO A 351 -3.61 -5.59 22.97
C PRO A 351 -2.77 -5.50 21.68
N MET A 352 -2.57 -6.58 20.91
CA MET A 352 -1.68 -6.55 19.75
C MET A 352 -2.22 -5.71 18.59
N VAL A 353 -3.49 -5.87 18.23
CA VAL A 353 -4.18 -5.14 17.16
C VAL A 353 -5.03 -4.05 17.81
N THR A 354 -4.54 -2.81 17.75
CA THR A 354 -5.28 -1.66 18.33
C THR A 354 -6.16 -0.95 17.31
N VAL A 355 -5.92 -1.14 16.00
CA VAL A 355 -6.70 -0.55 14.89
C VAL A 355 -7.37 -1.67 14.06
N PRO A 356 -8.45 -2.30 14.58
CA PRO A 356 -9.04 -3.51 13.99
C PRO A 356 -10.09 -3.20 12.91
N ILE A 357 -9.75 -2.35 11.93
CA ILE A 357 -10.69 -1.88 10.89
C ILE A 357 -11.14 -2.97 9.90
N ASN A 358 -10.45 -4.12 9.90
CA ASN A 358 -10.78 -5.31 9.11
C ASN A 358 -11.13 -6.52 10.01
N ASN A 359 -11.74 -6.29 11.18
CA ASN A 359 -12.06 -7.36 12.16
C ASN A 359 -13.11 -8.39 11.73
N HIS A 360 -13.56 -8.36 10.47
CA HIS A 360 -14.35 -9.42 9.88
C HIS A 360 -13.49 -10.62 9.45
N ILE A 361 -12.17 -10.49 9.44
CA ILE A 361 -11.24 -11.61 9.21
C ILE A 361 -10.76 -12.21 10.53
N ASP A 362 -10.45 -13.50 10.50
CA ASP A 362 -9.85 -14.21 11.64
C ASP A 362 -8.33 -13.97 11.66
N TYR A 363 -7.83 -13.26 12.67
CA TYR A 363 -6.42 -12.91 12.81
C TYR A 363 -5.54 -14.02 13.40
N ASP A 364 -6.10 -15.13 13.89
CA ASP A 364 -5.29 -16.16 14.54
C ASP A 364 -4.13 -16.62 13.63
N GLY A 365 -2.92 -16.66 14.16
CA GLY A 365 -1.69 -17.05 13.46
C GLY A 365 -1.06 -15.97 12.56
N ALA A 366 -1.70 -14.82 12.34
CA ALA A 366 -1.13 -13.73 11.56
C ALA A 366 -0.13 -12.89 12.36
N ILE A 367 0.73 -12.16 11.66
CA ILE A 367 1.66 -11.17 12.21
C ILE A 367 1.10 -9.76 11.95
N VAL A 368 1.15 -8.92 12.99
CA VAL A 368 0.78 -7.50 12.91
C VAL A 368 1.83 -6.67 12.16
N THR A 369 1.43 -5.51 11.63
CA THR A 369 2.27 -4.71 10.71
C THR A 369 3.43 -4.02 11.41
N TRP A 370 3.16 -3.27 12.48
CA TRP A 370 4.11 -2.30 13.02
C TRP A 370 4.97 -2.87 14.15
N ILE A 371 6.23 -2.48 14.14
CA ILE A 371 7.23 -2.77 15.16
C ILE A 371 7.47 -1.49 15.97
N ASP A 372 7.52 -1.61 17.30
CA ASP A 372 7.84 -0.48 18.17
C ASP A 372 9.31 -0.06 17.95
N ASN A 373 9.58 1.25 17.84
CA ASN A 373 10.96 1.73 17.73
C ASN A 373 11.73 1.57 19.06
N LEU A 374 13.02 1.93 19.09
CA LEU A 374 13.82 1.79 20.32
C LEU A 374 13.24 2.55 21.54
N ALA A 375 12.51 3.63 21.30
CA ALA A 375 11.83 4.41 22.34
C ALA A 375 10.46 3.81 22.75
N GLY A 376 10.05 2.68 22.17
CA GLY A 376 8.75 2.06 22.39
C GLY A 376 7.60 2.81 21.71
N GLU A 377 7.90 3.68 20.74
CA GLU A 377 6.89 4.48 20.06
C GLU A 377 6.26 3.71 18.90
N ARG A 378 4.93 3.79 18.81
CA ARG A 378 4.14 3.29 17.70
C ARG A 378 2.99 4.24 17.40
N PRO A 379 3.21 5.35 16.68
CA PRO A 379 2.23 6.44 16.60
C PRO A 379 0.93 6.06 15.90
N TYR A 380 0.96 5.00 15.08
CA TYR A 380 -0.15 4.47 14.27
C TYR A 380 -1.04 3.45 15.00
N GLY A 381 -0.75 3.12 16.27
CA GLY A 381 -1.33 1.89 16.83
C GLY A 381 -0.80 0.66 16.07
N ASN A 382 -1.46 -0.49 16.17
CA ASN A 382 -1.14 -1.64 15.33
C ASN A 382 -2.36 -2.18 14.60
N ASP A 383 -2.10 -2.67 13.41
CA ASP A 383 -3.09 -3.27 12.51
C ASP A 383 -2.48 -4.49 11.82
N LEU A 384 -3.27 -5.12 10.96
CA LEU A 384 -2.91 -6.35 10.30
C LEU A 384 -3.41 -6.32 8.87
N ASP A 385 -2.48 -6.37 7.92
CA ASP A 385 -2.80 -6.59 6.51
C ASP A 385 -2.44 -8.03 6.07
N PRO A 386 -3.38 -8.77 5.47
CA PRO A 386 -3.11 -10.15 5.10
C PRO A 386 -1.96 -10.33 4.10
N THR A 387 -1.72 -9.36 3.22
CA THR A 387 -0.69 -9.43 2.18
C THR A 387 0.72 -9.37 2.77
N LEU A 388 0.92 -8.59 3.84
CA LEU A 388 2.21 -8.41 4.53
C LEU A 388 2.78 -9.76 5.02
N ASN A 389 1.88 -10.67 5.42
CA ASN A 389 2.23 -11.97 5.98
C ASN A 389 2.83 -12.91 4.92
N LEU A 390 2.54 -12.65 3.63
CA LEU A 390 3.13 -13.41 2.52
C LEU A 390 4.63 -13.11 2.36
N ASP A 391 5.06 -11.87 2.61
CA ASP A 391 6.48 -11.50 2.56
C ASP A 391 7.27 -12.17 3.70
N VAL A 392 6.65 -12.36 4.87
CA VAL A 392 7.24 -13.13 5.99
C VAL A 392 7.40 -14.60 5.62
N LEU A 393 6.41 -15.21 4.96
CA LEU A 393 6.54 -16.58 4.45
C LEU A 393 7.65 -16.69 3.40
N GLU A 394 7.66 -15.77 2.42
CA GLU A 394 8.66 -15.77 1.34
C GLU A 394 10.09 -15.69 1.89
N VAL A 395 10.38 -14.73 2.78
CA VAL A 395 11.73 -14.56 3.35
C VAL A 395 12.16 -15.80 4.15
N SER A 396 11.21 -16.44 4.82
CA SER A 396 11.44 -17.66 5.60
C SER A 396 11.79 -18.85 4.70
N PHE A 397 11.14 -18.98 3.54
CA PHE A 397 11.49 -20.00 2.55
C PHE A 397 12.88 -19.77 1.95
N ARG A 398 13.22 -18.51 1.61
CA ARG A 398 14.52 -18.17 1.06
C ARG A 398 15.68 -18.36 2.03
N ASN A 399 15.42 -18.22 3.33
CA ASN A 399 16.41 -18.38 4.38
C ASN A 399 16.24 -19.68 5.18
N LEU A 400 15.46 -20.64 4.69
CA LEU A 400 15.06 -21.84 5.43
C LEU A 400 16.24 -22.59 6.07
N VAL A 401 17.31 -22.82 5.28
CA VAL A 401 18.53 -23.49 5.75
C VAL A 401 19.35 -22.58 6.66
N ARG A 402 19.53 -21.31 6.28
CA ARG A 402 20.30 -20.32 7.06
C ARG A 402 19.73 -20.17 8.47
N TRP A 403 18.41 -20.11 8.58
CA TRP A 403 17.67 -19.94 9.83
C TRP A 403 17.29 -21.25 10.51
N LYS A 404 17.74 -22.41 9.98
CA LYS A 404 17.47 -23.73 10.56
C LYS A 404 16.00 -23.94 10.91
N VAL A 405 15.11 -23.55 10.00
CA VAL A 405 13.66 -23.53 10.25
C VAL A 405 13.13 -24.93 10.49
N MET A 406 13.61 -25.92 9.74
CA MET A 406 13.17 -27.31 9.86
C MET A 406 13.71 -27.98 11.13
N GLU A 407 14.85 -27.52 11.64
CA GLU A 407 15.50 -28.04 12.84
C GLU A 407 15.03 -27.33 14.12
N THR A 408 14.29 -26.23 14.00
CA THR A 408 13.82 -25.43 15.14
C THR A 408 12.29 -25.46 15.20
N PRO A 409 11.67 -26.32 16.04
CA PRO A 409 10.22 -26.54 16.05
C PRO A 409 9.37 -25.27 16.18
N THR A 410 9.80 -24.31 17.01
CA THR A 410 9.09 -23.04 17.22
C THR A 410 9.08 -22.14 15.98
N ARG A 411 10.15 -22.16 15.18
CA ARG A 411 10.20 -21.42 13.90
C ARG A 411 9.26 -22.04 12.87
N LEU A 412 9.25 -23.37 12.79
CA LEU A 412 8.33 -24.10 11.93
C LEU A 412 6.87 -23.84 12.33
N GLU A 413 6.56 -23.89 13.63
CA GLU A 413 5.22 -23.60 14.16
C GLU A 413 4.77 -22.17 13.81
N THR A 414 5.64 -21.17 14.00
CA THR A 414 5.35 -19.77 13.66
C THR A 414 4.95 -19.66 12.19
N MET A 415 5.71 -20.29 11.29
CA MET A 415 5.42 -20.31 9.85
C MET A 415 4.11 -21.04 9.52
N GLN A 416 3.86 -22.20 10.12
CA GLN A 416 2.63 -22.98 9.92
C GLN A 416 1.38 -22.23 10.38
N ARG A 417 1.47 -21.44 11.45
CA ARG A 417 0.37 -20.61 11.92
C ARG A 417 0.01 -19.49 10.94
N ILE A 418 1.01 -18.87 10.29
CA ILE A 418 0.76 -17.90 9.20
C ILE A 418 0.07 -18.59 8.01
N ILE A 419 0.49 -19.82 7.66
CA ILE A 419 -0.17 -20.61 6.60
C ILE A 419 -1.64 -20.88 6.97
N GLY A 420 -1.91 -21.24 8.23
CA GLY A 420 -3.28 -21.43 8.74
C GLY A 420 -4.14 -20.17 8.64
N PHE A 421 -3.58 -19.01 8.96
CA PHE A 421 -4.23 -17.70 8.75
C PHE A 421 -4.61 -17.49 7.27
N GLN A 422 -3.65 -17.65 6.35
CA GLN A 422 -3.90 -17.45 4.91
C GLN A 422 -4.95 -18.43 4.37
N ARG A 423 -4.97 -19.68 4.87
CA ARG A 423 -6.02 -20.65 4.53
C ARG A 423 -7.40 -20.13 4.90
N ARG A 424 -7.59 -19.62 6.12
CA ARG A 424 -8.89 -19.14 6.61
C ARG A 424 -9.35 -17.89 5.86
N LEU A 425 -8.42 -16.96 5.58
CA LEU A 425 -8.69 -15.78 4.76
C LEU A 425 -9.24 -16.15 3.38
N VAL A 426 -8.65 -17.17 2.74
CA VAL A 426 -9.05 -17.58 1.40
C VAL A 426 -10.32 -18.42 1.43
N ALA A 427 -10.47 -19.31 2.42
CA ALA A 427 -11.67 -20.13 2.59
C ALA A 427 -12.94 -19.30 2.87
N SER A 428 -12.81 -18.14 3.52
CA SER A 428 -13.93 -17.21 3.73
C SER A 428 -14.22 -16.31 2.52
N GLY A 429 -13.34 -16.31 1.50
CA GLY A 429 -13.40 -15.38 0.37
C GLY A 429 -12.87 -13.97 0.69
N ALA A 430 -12.46 -13.71 1.92
CA ALA A 430 -12.04 -12.39 2.38
C ALA A 430 -10.78 -11.86 1.65
N PHE A 431 -9.95 -12.72 1.06
CA PHE A 431 -8.78 -12.32 0.26
C PHE A 431 -9.15 -11.49 -0.99
N ALA A 432 -10.39 -11.61 -1.47
CA ALA A 432 -10.90 -10.87 -2.62
C ALA A 432 -11.68 -9.61 -2.21
N ASP A 433 -11.89 -9.39 -0.91
CA ASP A 433 -12.65 -8.26 -0.36
C ASP A 433 -11.70 -7.08 -0.07
N PRO A 434 -11.85 -5.93 -0.74
CA PRO A 434 -11.06 -4.72 -0.47
C PRO A 434 -11.08 -4.27 0.99
N LYS A 435 -12.15 -4.59 1.75
CA LYS A 435 -12.26 -4.26 3.17
C LYS A 435 -11.21 -4.99 4.01
N SER A 436 -10.86 -6.21 3.63
CA SER A 436 -9.88 -7.07 4.34
C SER A 436 -8.46 -6.52 4.31
N HIS A 437 -8.13 -5.70 3.32
CA HIS A 437 -6.79 -5.16 3.12
C HIS A 437 -6.70 -3.68 3.56
N ILE A 438 -5.65 -3.33 4.26
CA ILE A 438 -5.40 -2.00 4.84
C ILE A 438 -4.43 -1.20 3.97
N TYR A 439 -3.41 -1.87 3.43
CA TYR A 439 -2.33 -1.27 2.66
C TYR A 439 -2.34 -1.66 1.20
N TYR A 440 -2.92 -2.81 0.85
CA TYR A 440 -2.86 -3.34 -0.50
C TYR A 440 -4.25 -3.57 -1.12
N LEU A 441 -4.26 -3.77 -2.43
CA LEU A 441 -5.45 -4.21 -3.16
C LEU A 441 -5.50 -5.76 -3.19
N PRO A 442 -6.67 -6.38 -3.31
CA PRO A 442 -6.79 -7.84 -3.51
C PRO A 442 -5.95 -8.39 -4.69
N GLU A 443 -5.79 -7.60 -5.75
CA GLU A 443 -4.99 -7.96 -6.93
C GLU A 443 -3.49 -8.01 -6.59
N LEU A 444 -3.02 -7.16 -5.66
CA LEU A 444 -1.66 -7.22 -5.14
C LEU A 444 -1.45 -8.44 -4.25
N TYR A 445 -2.44 -8.79 -3.40
CA TYR A 445 -2.43 -10.05 -2.66
C TYR A 445 -2.24 -11.23 -3.62
N SER A 446 -2.98 -11.26 -4.73
CA SER A 446 -2.90 -12.31 -5.74
C SER A 446 -1.50 -12.42 -6.36
N ALA A 447 -0.89 -11.28 -6.71
CA ALA A 447 0.47 -11.23 -7.24
C ALA A 447 1.53 -11.67 -6.22
N TYR A 448 1.40 -11.23 -4.95
CA TYR A 448 2.35 -11.53 -3.88
C TYR A 448 2.22 -13.00 -3.44
N PHE A 449 1.00 -13.53 -3.41
CA PHE A 449 0.78 -14.95 -3.19
C PHE A 449 1.45 -15.77 -4.30
N GLY A 450 1.37 -15.32 -5.55
CA GLY A 450 2.14 -15.89 -6.66
C GLY A 450 3.64 -15.95 -6.37
N ARG A 451 4.26 -14.82 -6.00
CA ARG A 451 5.70 -14.75 -5.64
C ARG A 451 6.06 -15.72 -4.51
N CYS A 452 5.27 -15.72 -3.44
CA CYS A 452 5.44 -16.60 -2.28
C CYS A 452 5.29 -18.09 -2.67
N TYR A 453 4.24 -18.45 -3.42
CA TYR A 453 4.00 -19.79 -3.93
C TYR A 453 5.16 -20.29 -4.78
N ALA A 454 5.67 -19.48 -5.72
CA ALA A 454 6.79 -19.87 -6.56
C ALA A 454 8.04 -20.20 -5.73
N THR A 455 8.34 -19.40 -4.72
CA THR A 455 9.45 -19.63 -3.79
C THR A 455 9.24 -20.93 -2.98
N PHE A 456 8.02 -21.17 -2.48
CA PHE A 456 7.68 -22.42 -1.81
C PHE A 456 7.86 -23.65 -2.71
N ARG A 457 7.48 -23.55 -3.99
CA ARG A 457 7.60 -24.64 -4.97
C ARG A 457 9.05 -24.99 -5.34
N GLU A 458 10.00 -24.09 -5.11
CA GLU A 458 11.43 -24.36 -5.29
C GLU A 458 12.03 -25.23 -4.17
N LEU A 459 11.34 -25.37 -3.03
CA LEU A 459 11.80 -26.21 -1.92
C LEU A 459 11.73 -27.71 -2.27
N PRO A 460 12.53 -28.58 -1.64
CA PRO A 460 12.37 -30.03 -1.79
C PRO A 460 10.97 -30.51 -1.36
N THR A 461 10.42 -31.52 -2.05
CA THR A 461 9.05 -32.01 -1.79
C THR A 461 8.79 -32.41 -0.33
N ALA A 462 9.75 -33.09 0.31
CA ALA A 462 9.62 -33.47 1.72
C ALA A 462 9.54 -32.25 2.65
N THR A 463 10.28 -31.19 2.33
CA THR A 463 10.23 -29.91 3.05
C THR A 463 8.87 -29.23 2.85
N GLN A 464 8.36 -29.22 1.61
CA GLN A 464 7.02 -28.67 1.32
C GLN A 464 5.94 -29.35 2.17
N GLN A 465 5.97 -30.69 2.24
CA GLN A 465 4.99 -31.48 3.03
C GLN A 465 5.10 -31.24 4.53
N ALA A 466 6.30 -30.98 5.05
CA ALA A 466 6.50 -30.68 6.46
C ALA A 466 6.03 -29.26 6.83
N ILE A 467 6.14 -28.31 5.90
CA ILE A 467 5.71 -26.92 6.08
C ILE A 467 4.20 -26.78 5.90
N ASP A 468 3.65 -27.39 4.85
CA ASP A 468 2.23 -27.30 4.48
C ASP A 468 1.58 -28.68 4.55
N THR A 469 1.18 -29.07 5.75
CA THR A 469 0.62 -30.40 6.03
C THR A 469 -0.75 -30.63 5.39
N ASP A 470 -1.49 -29.55 5.11
CA ASP A 470 -2.89 -29.58 4.72
C ASP A 470 -3.11 -29.21 3.23
N GLY A 471 -2.03 -29.10 2.46
CA GLY A 471 -2.07 -28.69 1.05
C GLY A 471 -2.68 -27.30 0.85
N THR A 472 -2.43 -26.39 1.79
CA THR A 472 -2.95 -25.02 1.81
C THR A 472 -2.46 -24.20 0.63
N PHE A 473 -1.19 -24.31 0.22
CA PHE A 473 -0.69 -23.53 -0.90
C PHE A 473 -1.40 -23.88 -2.21
N ASP A 474 -1.67 -25.16 -2.46
CA ASP A 474 -2.42 -25.58 -3.64
C ASP A 474 -3.90 -25.20 -3.53
N PHE A 475 -4.50 -25.29 -2.33
CA PHE A 475 -5.85 -24.78 -2.08
C PHE A 475 -5.96 -23.27 -2.40
N ILE A 476 -5.05 -22.44 -1.89
CA ILE A 476 -5.06 -21.00 -2.13
C ILE A 476 -4.80 -20.70 -3.60
N ARG A 477 -3.83 -21.39 -4.21
CA ARG A 477 -3.52 -21.25 -5.64
C ARG A 477 -4.76 -21.39 -6.52
N LEU A 478 -5.61 -22.38 -6.26
CA LEU A 478 -6.83 -22.58 -7.06
C LEU A 478 -7.79 -21.39 -6.96
N HIS A 479 -8.00 -20.85 -5.76
CA HIS A 479 -8.90 -19.71 -5.54
C HIS A 479 -8.34 -18.41 -6.12
N VAL A 480 -7.04 -18.16 -5.95
CA VAL A 480 -6.38 -16.99 -6.52
C VAL A 480 -6.37 -17.04 -8.04
N LEU A 481 -6.11 -18.22 -8.64
CA LEU A 481 -6.20 -18.36 -10.10
C LEU A 481 -7.62 -18.12 -10.62
N ALA A 482 -8.64 -18.67 -9.97
CA ALA A 482 -10.04 -18.43 -10.34
C ALA A 482 -10.38 -16.94 -10.26
N TYR A 483 -10.01 -16.25 -9.17
CA TYR A 483 -10.21 -14.81 -9.05
C TYR A 483 -9.52 -14.02 -10.18
N VAL A 484 -8.25 -14.32 -10.47
CA VAL A 484 -7.51 -13.62 -11.54
C VAL A 484 -8.13 -13.88 -12.91
N GLN A 485 -8.57 -15.11 -13.19
CA GLN A 485 -9.10 -15.52 -14.49
C GLN A 485 -10.53 -15.05 -14.73
N ASP A 486 -11.38 -15.20 -13.71
CA ASP A 486 -12.83 -15.02 -13.86
C ASP A 486 -13.28 -13.60 -13.46
N GLU A 487 -12.52 -12.91 -12.61
CA GLU A 487 -12.86 -11.55 -12.17
C GLU A 487 -11.90 -10.50 -12.75
N LEU A 488 -10.58 -10.64 -12.54
CA LEU A 488 -9.64 -9.58 -12.91
C LEU A 488 -9.49 -9.41 -14.42
N ILE A 489 -9.08 -10.45 -15.14
CA ILE A 489 -8.82 -10.36 -16.59
C ILE A 489 -10.09 -10.36 -17.44
N ALA A 490 -11.22 -10.76 -16.86
CA ALA A 490 -12.54 -10.73 -17.50
C ALA A 490 -13.14 -9.31 -17.54
N ARG A 491 -12.49 -8.33 -16.90
CA ARG A 491 -12.95 -6.95 -16.78
C ARG A 491 -11.94 -5.95 -17.36
N GLU A 492 -12.38 -4.71 -17.54
CA GLU A 492 -11.51 -3.60 -17.96
C GLU A 492 -10.37 -3.42 -16.95
N MET A 493 -9.12 -3.59 -17.42
CA MET A 493 -7.90 -3.40 -16.62
C MET A 493 -7.19 -2.11 -17.03
N ASN A 494 -6.49 -1.47 -16.10
CA ASN A 494 -5.38 -0.58 -16.44
C ASN A 494 -4.03 -1.35 -16.48
N THR A 495 -2.94 -0.64 -16.75
CA THR A 495 -1.62 -1.25 -16.94
C THR A 495 -1.04 -1.86 -15.67
N PHE A 496 -1.38 -1.32 -14.50
CA PHE A 496 -0.95 -1.87 -13.22
C PHE A 496 -1.74 -3.14 -12.88
N ASP A 497 -3.06 -3.11 -13.02
CA ASP A 497 -3.92 -4.31 -12.86
C ASP A 497 -3.44 -5.46 -13.76
N ALA A 498 -3.16 -5.15 -15.04
CA ALA A 498 -2.66 -6.11 -16.01
C ALA A 498 -1.27 -6.67 -15.61
N ALA A 499 -0.39 -5.85 -15.06
CA ALA A 499 0.90 -6.31 -14.55
C ALA A 499 0.72 -7.30 -13.38
N LEU A 500 -0.16 -6.99 -12.42
CA LEU A 500 -0.47 -7.86 -11.30
C LEU A 500 -1.07 -9.21 -11.76
N ALA A 501 -1.98 -9.18 -12.72
CA ALA A 501 -2.55 -10.38 -13.32
C ALA A 501 -1.46 -11.27 -13.94
N LEU A 502 -0.52 -10.69 -14.69
CA LEU A 502 0.59 -11.45 -15.29
C LEU A 502 1.55 -12.03 -14.25
N ILE A 503 1.81 -11.29 -13.16
CA ILE A 503 2.65 -11.80 -12.06
C ILE A 503 1.98 -13.01 -11.40
N ALA A 504 0.69 -12.90 -11.05
CA ALA A 504 -0.07 -13.99 -10.48
C ALA A 504 -0.14 -15.20 -11.42
N LEU A 505 -0.59 -15.02 -12.67
CA LEU A 505 -0.69 -16.09 -13.66
C LEU A 505 0.67 -16.75 -13.93
N GLY A 506 1.73 -15.94 -14.05
CA GLY A 506 3.09 -16.40 -14.32
C GLY A 506 3.64 -17.32 -13.24
N HIS A 507 3.49 -16.94 -11.98
CA HIS A 507 4.00 -17.71 -10.84
C HIS A 507 3.10 -18.90 -10.46
N LEU A 508 1.78 -18.75 -10.57
CA LEU A 508 0.82 -19.80 -10.22
C LEU A 508 0.62 -20.84 -11.35
N GLY A 509 1.31 -20.66 -12.48
CA GLY A 509 1.24 -21.59 -13.61
C GLY A 509 -0.11 -21.56 -14.32
N GLY A 510 -0.70 -20.37 -14.47
CA GLY A 510 -1.90 -20.17 -15.28
C GLY A 510 -1.69 -20.57 -16.74
N GLU A 511 -2.79 -20.87 -17.43
CA GLU A 511 -2.79 -21.22 -18.84
C GLU A 511 -2.43 -20.01 -19.72
N LEU A 512 -1.66 -20.23 -20.79
CA LEU A 512 -1.19 -19.15 -21.67
C LEU A 512 -2.32 -18.37 -22.34
N ALA A 513 -3.48 -19.00 -22.57
CA ALA A 513 -4.65 -18.33 -23.13
C ALA A 513 -5.12 -17.14 -22.25
N HIS A 514 -4.98 -17.25 -20.93
CA HIS A 514 -5.36 -16.20 -19.98
C HIS A 514 -4.39 -15.02 -19.92
N PHE A 515 -3.22 -15.09 -20.59
CA PHE A 515 -2.25 -14.00 -20.59
C PHE A 515 -2.62 -12.91 -21.60
N ALA A 516 -3.34 -13.26 -22.68
CA ALA A 516 -3.58 -12.36 -23.80
C ALA A 516 -4.26 -11.03 -23.42
N PRO A 517 -5.30 -10.98 -22.55
CA PRO A 517 -5.95 -9.72 -22.18
C PRO A 517 -4.99 -8.75 -21.49
N ALA A 518 -4.24 -9.23 -20.50
CA ALA A 518 -3.30 -8.40 -19.74
C ALA A 518 -2.11 -7.95 -20.60
N LEU A 519 -1.55 -8.85 -21.41
CA LEU A 519 -0.49 -8.51 -22.37
C LEU A 519 -0.94 -7.41 -23.34
N ARG A 520 -2.15 -7.51 -23.90
CA ARG A 520 -2.66 -6.50 -24.83
C ARG A 520 -2.93 -5.16 -24.15
N CYS A 521 -3.44 -5.15 -22.92
CA CYS A 521 -3.61 -3.92 -22.15
C CYS A 521 -2.27 -3.17 -22.01
N ILE A 522 -1.20 -3.88 -21.60
CA ILE A 522 0.14 -3.30 -21.43
C ILE A 522 0.71 -2.78 -22.75
N ILE A 523 0.68 -3.59 -23.82
CA ILE A 523 1.24 -3.18 -25.11
C ILE A 523 0.50 -1.95 -25.66
N THR A 524 -0.84 -1.95 -25.66
CA THR A 524 -1.64 -0.83 -26.19
C THR A 524 -1.45 0.46 -25.40
N ALA A 525 -1.23 0.38 -24.09
CA ALA A 525 -1.05 1.54 -23.24
C ALA A 525 0.39 2.06 -23.20
N THR A 526 1.35 1.38 -23.86
CA THR A 526 2.75 1.80 -23.86
C THR A 526 2.90 3.22 -24.42
N GLY A 527 3.52 4.11 -23.64
CA GLY A 527 3.68 5.53 -23.95
C GLY A 527 2.71 6.45 -23.23
N GLU A 528 1.73 5.92 -22.49
CA GLU A 528 0.75 6.74 -21.77
C GLU A 528 1.35 7.67 -20.69
N GLY A 529 2.56 7.35 -20.20
CA GLY A 529 3.30 8.17 -19.23
C GLY A 529 4.01 9.38 -19.84
N GLY A 530 4.04 9.49 -21.18
CA GLY A 530 4.66 10.59 -21.91
C GLY A 530 6.13 10.77 -21.54
N ARG A 531 6.52 11.99 -21.13
CA ARG A 531 7.91 12.32 -20.77
C ARG A 531 8.37 11.72 -19.44
N LYS A 532 7.44 11.25 -18.61
CA LYS A 532 7.75 10.76 -17.25
C LYS A 532 8.16 9.29 -17.24
N GLY A 533 7.75 8.50 -18.22
CA GLY A 533 8.04 7.07 -18.31
C GLY A 533 7.13 6.37 -19.33
N PRO A 534 7.30 5.06 -19.55
CA PRO A 534 6.44 4.28 -20.45
C PRO A 534 4.97 4.29 -20.03
N PHE A 535 4.69 4.32 -18.71
CA PHE A 535 3.35 4.23 -18.15
C PHE A 535 3.07 5.36 -17.16
N LYS A 536 1.79 5.56 -16.83
CA LYS A 536 1.36 6.49 -15.77
C LYS A 536 1.68 5.90 -14.39
N ALA A 537 1.56 6.75 -13.37
CA ALA A 537 1.61 6.32 -11.99
C ALA A 537 0.25 5.75 -11.58
N TYR A 538 0.25 4.54 -11.04
CA TYR A 538 -0.92 3.89 -10.43
C TYR A 538 -0.64 3.56 -8.97
N GLU A 539 -1.71 3.43 -8.20
CA GLU A 539 -1.71 3.00 -6.80
C GLU A 539 -1.11 1.60 -6.66
N TRP A 540 -0.03 1.53 -5.92
CA TRP A 540 0.58 0.30 -5.42
C TRP A 540 0.25 0.06 -3.95
N ASN A 541 0.10 1.12 -3.15
CA ASN A 541 -0.31 0.98 -1.76
C ASN A 541 -1.36 2.06 -1.43
N LYS A 542 -2.37 1.67 -0.64
CA LYS A 542 -3.60 2.41 -0.38
C LYS A 542 -3.79 2.92 1.05
N MET A 543 -2.80 2.78 1.95
CA MET A 543 -2.89 3.02 3.42
C MET A 543 -4.21 3.68 3.90
N LYS A 544 -5.14 2.90 4.45
CA LYS A 544 -6.50 3.37 4.80
C LYS A 544 -6.53 4.53 5.81
N THR A 545 -5.62 4.54 6.78
CA THR A 545 -5.50 5.61 7.78
C THR A 545 -4.38 6.58 7.38
N PRO A 546 -4.57 7.92 7.56
CA PRO A 546 -5.69 8.61 8.20
C PRO A 546 -6.92 8.87 7.31
N THR A 547 -6.83 8.73 5.98
CA THR A 547 -7.96 8.99 5.06
C THR A 547 -7.81 8.32 3.69
N ARG A 548 -6.96 7.31 3.54
CA ARG A 548 -6.40 6.79 2.27
C ARG A 548 -5.22 7.59 1.73
N ILE A 549 -4.03 6.98 1.73
CA ILE A 549 -2.81 7.49 1.09
C ILE A 549 -2.50 6.59 -0.10
N LEU A 550 -2.47 7.17 -1.30
CA LEU A 550 -2.01 6.48 -2.51
C LEU A 550 -0.49 6.57 -2.58
N VAL A 551 0.16 5.45 -2.77
CA VAL A 551 1.60 5.35 -3.01
C VAL A 551 1.83 4.67 -4.35
N GLY A 552 2.71 5.22 -5.18
CA GLY A 552 3.01 4.68 -6.50
C GLY A 552 3.98 5.57 -7.27
N GLY A 553 4.02 5.40 -8.59
CA GLY A 553 4.85 6.23 -9.47
C GLY A 553 5.00 5.63 -10.86
N PRO A 554 5.44 6.42 -11.87
CA PRO A 554 5.72 5.89 -13.20
C PRO A 554 6.78 4.78 -13.16
N GLU A 555 7.79 4.94 -12.29
CA GLU A 555 8.82 3.93 -12.05
C GLU A 555 8.26 2.66 -11.40
N VAL A 556 7.36 2.81 -10.41
CA VAL A 556 6.67 1.66 -9.79
C VAL A 556 5.89 0.87 -10.84
N THR A 557 5.04 1.54 -11.63
CA THR A 557 4.30 0.86 -12.71
C THR A 557 5.24 0.16 -13.69
N SER A 558 6.36 0.80 -14.06
CA SER A 558 7.36 0.20 -14.96
C SER A 558 8.01 -1.04 -14.35
N ALA A 559 8.29 -1.06 -13.05
CA ALA A 559 8.86 -2.20 -12.36
C ALA A 559 7.90 -3.40 -12.35
N PHE A 560 6.62 -3.17 -12.02
CA PHE A 560 5.61 -4.23 -12.04
C PHE A 560 5.32 -4.75 -13.44
N VAL A 561 5.20 -3.87 -14.43
CA VAL A 561 5.05 -4.28 -15.84
C VAL A 561 6.26 -5.12 -16.29
N LEU A 562 7.48 -4.70 -15.95
CA LEU A 562 8.69 -5.46 -16.27
C LEU A 562 8.62 -6.87 -15.69
N MET A 563 8.31 -7.01 -14.39
CA MET A 563 8.21 -8.31 -13.72
C MET A 563 7.13 -9.19 -14.37
N GLY A 564 5.92 -8.66 -14.58
CA GLY A 564 4.82 -9.39 -15.21
C GLY A 564 5.15 -9.86 -16.63
N LEU A 565 5.74 -8.99 -17.45
CA LEU A 565 6.16 -9.34 -18.81
C LEU A 565 7.32 -10.33 -18.84
N ALA A 566 8.29 -10.24 -17.93
CA ALA A 566 9.39 -11.20 -17.83
C ALA A 566 8.87 -12.61 -17.54
N LEU A 567 7.89 -12.74 -16.63
CA LEU A 567 7.23 -14.00 -16.32
C LEU A 567 6.44 -14.54 -17.52
N ALA A 568 5.63 -13.70 -18.16
CA ALA A 568 4.87 -14.06 -19.34
C ALA A 568 5.78 -14.54 -20.48
N ARG A 569 6.85 -13.79 -20.77
CA ARG A 569 7.85 -14.14 -21.78
C ARG A 569 8.44 -15.52 -21.52
N ARG A 570 8.90 -15.79 -20.29
CA ARG A 570 9.47 -17.09 -19.90
C ARG A 570 8.48 -18.23 -20.12
N ARG A 571 7.22 -18.05 -19.70
CA ARG A 571 6.15 -19.06 -19.88
C ARG A 571 5.86 -19.31 -21.36
N MET A 572 5.79 -18.26 -22.17
CA MET A 572 5.58 -18.38 -23.62
C MET A 572 6.75 -19.08 -24.30
N MET A 573 8.01 -18.74 -23.98
CA MET A 573 9.18 -19.43 -24.55
C MET A 573 9.20 -20.93 -24.22
N ASN A 574 8.88 -21.29 -22.98
CA ASN A 574 8.84 -22.70 -22.56
C ASN A 574 7.66 -23.46 -23.19
N GLY A 575 6.52 -22.79 -23.40
CA GLY A 575 5.35 -23.39 -24.05
C GLY A 575 5.48 -23.57 -25.57
N HIS A 576 6.44 -22.90 -26.22
CA HIS A 576 6.79 -23.14 -27.63
C HIS A 576 7.86 -24.25 -27.80
N ALA A 577 8.49 -24.69 -26.71
CA ALA A 577 9.53 -25.72 -26.70
C ALA A 577 9.01 -27.12 -26.33
N ALA A 578 7.72 -27.24 -25.98
CA ALA A 578 6.97 -28.48 -25.79
C ALA A 578 6.02 -28.68 -26.98
#